data_AF-A0A7W4D6P4-F1
#
_entry.id   AF-A0A7W4D6P4-F1
#
_cell.length_a   1.000
_cell.length_b   1.000
_cell.length_c   1.000
_cell.angle_alpha   90.00
_cell.angle_beta   90.00
_cell.angle_gamma   90.00
#
_symmetry.space_group_name_H-M   'P 1'
#
loop_
_entity.id
_entity.type
_entity.pdbx_description
1 polymer ?
#
loop_
_entity_poly.entity_id
_entity_poly.type
_entity_poly.pdbx_seq_one_letter_code
_entity_poly.pdbx_strand_id
1 'polypeptide(L)'
;MLAHYGLIGDGTYFEGEGDNPGWQPGMAKDPSRFKMFDLIGGFERLDWTGEGDTPAFMCLIPTGLRFLEDPSLGGWGGRLVATEANPHTFVAGEDHNPHAGLDQRLHTVARWTAAFQNDFAARADWGITPDYRGANHAPDVSGPADVTLAPGGSATLVATASDPDGDALTARWWVYAEAGTLSDDPTLDADGFEATITLPSTAQPGQRAVVVIEVTDDGTPALTRYAQVVVTVG
;
A
#
# COMPACT_ATOMS: atom_id res chain seq x y z
N MET A 1 2.08 -17.99 -17.77
CA MET A 1 2.31 -16.54 -17.89
C MET A 1 3.66 -16.12 -17.32
N LEU A 2 4.06 -16.63 -16.14
CA LEU A 2 5.33 -16.27 -15.48
C LEU A 2 6.62 -16.84 -16.12
N ALA A 3 6.53 -17.79 -17.05
CA ALA A 3 7.70 -18.44 -17.67
C ALA A 3 8.54 -17.51 -18.57
N HIS A 4 8.03 -16.32 -18.90
CA HIS A 4 8.74 -15.30 -19.69
C HIS A 4 9.11 -14.07 -18.85
N TYR A 5 8.89 -14.11 -17.54
CA TYR A 5 9.33 -13.06 -16.63
C TYR A 5 10.81 -13.26 -16.32
N GLY A 6 11.62 -12.21 -16.41
CA GLY A 6 13.04 -12.27 -16.07
C GLY A 6 13.40 -11.34 -14.91
N LEU A 7 14.44 -11.72 -14.19
CA LEU A 7 14.99 -11.03 -13.03
C LEU A 7 16.35 -10.40 -13.40
N ILE A 8 16.87 -9.50 -12.57
CA ILE A 8 18.18 -8.89 -12.83
C ILE A 8 19.28 -9.96 -12.86
N GLY A 9 20.02 -10.04 -13.96
CA GLY A 9 21.17 -10.94 -14.10
C GLY A 9 20.83 -12.43 -14.06
N ASP A 10 19.59 -12.82 -14.37
CA ASP A 10 19.14 -14.22 -14.45
C ASP A 10 19.54 -14.92 -15.77
N GLY A 11 20.01 -14.16 -16.76
CA GLY A 11 20.37 -14.63 -18.10
C GLY A 11 19.25 -14.54 -19.13
N THR A 12 18.10 -13.99 -18.77
CA THR A 12 16.98 -13.75 -19.68
C THR A 12 17.32 -12.62 -20.65
N TYR A 13 17.10 -12.87 -21.94
CA TYR A 13 17.20 -11.86 -22.99
C TYR A 13 15.80 -11.42 -23.38
N PHE A 14 15.54 -10.11 -23.35
CA PHE A 14 14.26 -9.54 -23.70
C PHE A 14 14.28 -9.05 -25.15
N GLU A 15 13.58 -9.75 -26.03
CA GLU A 15 13.43 -9.34 -27.43
C GLU A 15 12.67 -8.00 -27.50
N GLY A 16 13.28 -7.02 -28.17
CA GLY A 16 12.75 -5.66 -28.26
C GLY A 16 13.35 -4.66 -27.26
N GLU A 17 13.97 -5.14 -26.17
CA GLU A 17 14.85 -4.30 -25.35
C GLU A 17 16.17 -4.05 -26.10
N GLY A 18 16.71 -2.83 -25.97
CA GLY A 18 17.89 -2.44 -26.72
C GLY A 18 19.13 -3.27 -26.35
N ASP A 19 19.94 -3.67 -27.33
CA ASP A 19 21.21 -4.40 -27.12
C ASP A 19 22.34 -3.52 -26.54
N ASN A 20 22.05 -2.24 -26.30
CA ASN A 20 23.02 -1.34 -25.71
C ASN A 20 23.42 -1.84 -24.30
N PRO A 21 24.70 -1.75 -23.92
CA PRO A 21 25.17 -2.19 -22.61
C PRO A 21 24.32 -1.61 -21.48
N GLY A 22 23.78 -2.47 -20.63
CA GLY A 22 22.97 -2.09 -19.47
C GLY A 22 21.49 -1.90 -19.72
N TRP A 23 20.96 -2.15 -20.92
CA TRP A 23 19.51 -2.10 -21.19
C TRP A 23 18.82 -3.46 -21.11
N GLN A 24 19.59 -4.54 -21.08
CA GLN A 24 19.08 -5.89 -20.90
C GLN A 24 19.21 -6.29 -19.41
N PRO A 25 18.16 -6.12 -18.57
CA PRO A 25 18.25 -6.38 -17.13
C PRO A 25 18.62 -7.83 -16.82
N GLY A 26 18.03 -8.80 -17.52
CA GLY A 26 18.37 -10.21 -17.35
C GLY A 26 19.80 -10.57 -17.75
N MET A 27 20.41 -9.79 -18.66
CA MET A 27 21.81 -9.98 -19.06
C MET A 27 22.81 -9.30 -18.12
N ALA A 28 22.35 -8.43 -17.21
CA ALA A 28 23.19 -7.71 -16.25
C ALA A 28 23.62 -8.61 -15.06
N LYS A 29 24.50 -9.59 -15.32
CA LYS A 29 25.04 -10.49 -14.28
C LYS A 29 25.71 -9.75 -13.10
N ASP A 30 26.28 -8.59 -13.41
CA ASP A 30 26.67 -7.58 -12.44
C ASP A 30 25.59 -6.49 -12.48
N PRO A 31 24.73 -6.39 -11.46
CA PRO A 31 23.62 -5.45 -11.44
C PRO A 31 24.05 -3.99 -11.60
N SER A 32 25.26 -3.62 -11.18
CA SER A 32 25.80 -2.25 -11.33
C SER A 32 25.96 -1.82 -12.79
N ARG A 33 25.92 -2.78 -13.72
CA ARG A 33 25.98 -2.54 -15.16
C ARG A 33 24.62 -2.31 -15.77
N PHE A 34 23.53 -2.51 -15.03
CA PHE A 34 22.19 -2.18 -15.48
C PHE A 34 22.01 -0.65 -15.43
N LYS A 35 21.49 -0.07 -16.50
CA LYS A 35 21.43 1.38 -16.69
C LYS A 35 20.59 2.10 -15.61
N MET A 36 19.60 1.41 -15.06
CA MET A 36 18.72 1.97 -14.03
C MET A 36 19.29 1.81 -12.61
N PHE A 37 20.42 1.12 -12.43
CA PHE A 37 20.97 0.80 -11.11
C PHE A 37 21.12 2.03 -10.21
N ASP A 38 21.70 3.12 -10.73
CA ASP A 38 21.87 4.36 -9.97
C ASP A 38 20.60 5.23 -9.90
N LEU A 39 19.62 4.98 -10.77
CA LEU A 39 18.40 5.79 -10.86
C LEU A 39 17.34 5.35 -9.83
N ILE A 40 17.21 4.05 -9.61
CA ILE A 40 16.13 3.46 -8.78
C ILE A 40 16.65 2.67 -7.57
N GLY A 41 17.96 2.74 -7.31
CA GLY A 41 18.59 2.14 -6.14
C GLY A 41 19.23 0.80 -6.49
N GLY A 42 20.45 0.59 -5.97
CA GLY A 42 21.30 -0.54 -6.34
C GLY A 42 20.56 -1.88 -6.26
N PHE A 43 20.53 -2.58 -7.38
CA PHE A 43 19.94 -3.90 -7.52
C PHE A 43 20.85 -5.00 -6.99
N GLU A 44 20.26 -6.03 -6.41
CA GLU A 44 20.90 -7.32 -6.25
C GLU A 44 20.57 -8.24 -7.44
N ARG A 45 21.40 -9.26 -7.62
CA ARG A 45 21.15 -10.24 -8.67
C ARG A 45 19.92 -11.07 -8.29
N LEU A 46 19.05 -11.29 -9.26
CA LEU A 46 17.72 -11.90 -9.14
C LEU A 46 16.65 -10.99 -8.52
N ASP A 47 16.96 -9.70 -8.37
CA ASP A 47 15.92 -8.73 -8.06
C ASP A 47 14.89 -8.65 -9.18
N TRP A 48 13.66 -8.39 -8.76
CA TRP A 48 12.55 -8.15 -9.66
C TRP A 48 12.64 -6.75 -10.24
N THR A 49 12.66 -6.67 -11.58
CA THR A 49 12.64 -5.39 -12.31
C THR A 49 11.53 -5.40 -13.32
N GLY A 50 10.34 -5.02 -12.86
CA GLY A 50 9.19 -4.75 -13.71
C GLY A 50 8.38 -3.61 -13.11
N GLU A 51 7.46 -3.05 -13.91
CA GLU A 51 6.31 -2.32 -13.39
C GLU A 51 6.53 -0.90 -12.83
N GLY A 52 7.46 -0.14 -13.43
CA GLY A 52 7.64 1.29 -13.10
C GLY A 52 6.38 2.14 -13.26
N ASP A 53 5.48 1.77 -14.18
CA ASP A 53 4.20 2.45 -14.40
C ASP A 53 3.03 1.85 -13.61
N THR A 54 3.19 0.69 -12.95
CA THR A 54 2.09 0.01 -12.25
C THR A 54 1.43 0.88 -11.18
N PRO A 55 2.16 1.66 -10.35
CA PRO A 55 1.53 2.55 -9.38
C PRO A 55 0.50 3.51 -10.00
N ALA A 56 0.60 3.83 -11.30
CA ALA A 56 -0.33 4.72 -11.99
C ALA A 56 -1.76 4.18 -12.10
N PHE A 57 -1.97 2.85 -12.02
CA PHE A 57 -3.30 2.25 -12.03
C PHE A 57 -3.68 1.55 -10.72
N MET A 58 -2.72 1.26 -9.82
CA MET A 58 -3.02 0.55 -8.58
C MET A 58 -4.02 1.27 -7.66
N CYS A 59 -4.10 2.59 -7.75
CA CYS A 59 -5.11 3.38 -7.03
C CYS A 59 -6.56 3.10 -7.49
N LEU A 60 -6.74 2.44 -8.64
CA LEU A 60 -8.04 2.04 -9.17
C LEU A 60 -8.49 0.67 -8.67
N ILE A 61 -7.59 -0.10 -8.05
CA ILE A 61 -7.92 -1.40 -7.47
C ILE A 61 -8.74 -1.16 -6.20
N PRO A 62 -9.94 -1.77 -6.06
CA PRO A 62 -10.81 -1.53 -4.91
C PRO A 62 -10.29 -2.30 -3.68
N THR A 63 -9.32 -1.70 -2.99
CA THR A 63 -8.70 -2.28 -1.79
C THR A 63 -9.38 -1.83 -0.50
N GLY A 64 -10.23 -0.80 -0.57
CA GLY A 64 -10.84 -0.12 0.58
C GLY A 64 -10.01 1.06 1.14
N LEU A 65 -8.84 1.31 0.56
CA LEU A 65 -8.10 2.57 0.74
C LEU A 65 -8.76 3.68 -0.10
N ARG A 66 -8.73 4.91 0.37
CA ARG A 66 -9.57 6.01 -0.14
C ARG A 66 -8.81 7.03 -0.99
N PHE A 67 -7.73 6.60 -1.66
CA PHE A 67 -6.91 7.46 -2.52
C PHE A 67 -7.72 8.27 -3.54
N LEU A 68 -8.74 7.66 -4.17
CA LEU A 68 -9.54 8.34 -5.18
C LEU A 68 -10.48 9.41 -4.61
N GLU A 69 -10.78 9.36 -3.30
CA GLU A 69 -11.53 10.41 -2.61
C GLU A 69 -10.61 11.57 -2.24
N ASP A 70 -9.43 11.26 -1.72
CA ASP A 70 -8.37 12.22 -1.40
C ASP A 70 -7.01 11.52 -1.56
N PRO A 71 -6.17 11.93 -2.52
CA PRO A 71 -4.91 11.23 -2.83
C PRO A 71 -3.87 11.37 -1.70
N SER A 72 -4.10 12.26 -0.74
CA SER A 72 -3.26 12.39 0.45
C SER A 72 -3.58 11.33 1.52
N LEU A 73 -4.66 10.55 1.36
CA LEU A 73 -4.96 9.37 2.19
C LEU A 73 -4.13 8.13 1.83
N GLY A 74 -3.44 8.19 0.69
CA GLY A 74 -2.57 7.11 0.23
C GLY A 74 -3.33 5.87 -0.26
N GLY A 75 -2.58 5.01 -0.93
CA GLY A 75 -3.08 3.75 -1.47
C GLY A 75 -1.92 2.94 -2.04
N TRP A 76 -2.23 1.79 -2.64
CA TRP A 76 -1.22 0.95 -3.29
C TRP A 76 -0.43 1.69 -4.39
N GLY A 77 -1.02 2.70 -5.04
CA GLY A 77 -0.36 3.56 -6.01
C GLY A 77 0.50 4.69 -5.40
N GLY A 78 0.63 4.75 -4.08
CA GLY A 78 1.35 5.79 -3.36
C GLY A 78 0.44 6.80 -2.69
N ARG A 79 1.05 7.87 -2.17
CA ARG A 79 0.37 9.00 -1.52
C ARG A 79 0.81 10.29 -2.18
N LEU A 80 -0.14 11.11 -2.60
CA LEU A 80 0.15 12.38 -3.25
C LEU A 80 -0.35 13.55 -2.40
N VAL A 81 0.48 14.58 -2.31
CA VAL A 81 0.16 15.83 -1.61
C VAL A 81 0.14 16.98 -2.60
N ALA A 82 -0.78 17.91 -2.40
CA ALA A 82 -0.85 19.12 -3.22
C ALA A 82 0.36 20.02 -2.92
N THR A 83 0.91 20.66 -3.95
CA THR A 83 2.02 21.61 -3.77
C THR A 83 1.52 22.92 -3.16
N GLU A 84 2.34 23.57 -2.33
CA GLU A 84 2.00 24.90 -1.78
C GLU A 84 1.77 25.96 -2.86
N ALA A 85 2.51 25.87 -3.97
CA ALA A 85 2.41 26.82 -5.08
C ALA A 85 1.12 26.67 -5.90
N ASN A 86 0.57 25.45 -5.99
CA ASN A 86 -0.65 25.17 -6.73
C ASN A 86 -1.40 23.97 -6.13
N PRO A 87 -2.62 24.15 -5.59
CA PRO A 87 -3.41 23.07 -5.01
C PRO A 87 -3.92 22.05 -6.05
N HIS A 88 -3.75 22.31 -7.35
CA HIS A 88 -4.08 21.39 -8.43
C HIS A 88 -2.87 20.64 -9.00
N THR A 89 -1.67 20.91 -8.47
CA THR A 89 -0.46 20.15 -8.79
C THR A 89 -0.12 19.26 -7.62
N PHE A 90 0.08 17.97 -7.89
CA PHE A 90 0.38 16.97 -6.88
C PHE A 90 1.80 16.43 -7.05
N VAL A 91 2.43 16.14 -5.92
CA VAL A 91 3.73 15.45 -5.85
C VAL A 91 3.62 14.26 -4.91
N ALA A 92 4.50 13.28 -5.05
CA ALA A 92 4.59 12.20 -4.07
C ALA A 92 4.91 12.78 -2.69
N GLY A 93 4.15 12.36 -1.69
CA GLY A 93 4.49 12.58 -0.28
C GLY A 93 5.70 11.75 0.13
N GLU A 94 6.05 11.82 1.41
CA GLU A 94 7.11 11.02 2.02
C GLU A 94 6.53 10.26 3.21
N ASP A 95 6.73 8.95 3.22
CA ASP A 95 6.31 8.09 4.32
C ASP A 95 7.55 7.57 5.06
N HIS A 96 7.44 7.42 6.37
CA HIS A 96 8.51 6.95 7.21
C HIS A 96 8.80 5.48 6.92
N ASN A 97 10.00 5.18 6.42
CA ASN A 97 10.44 3.81 6.22
C ASN A 97 11.10 3.29 7.52
N PRO A 98 10.46 2.40 8.28
CA PRO A 98 11.00 1.93 9.55
C PRO A 98 12.28 1.09 9.39
N HIS A 99 12.54 0.51 8.21
CA HIS A 99 13.75 -0.26 7.94
C HIS A 99 14.96 0.64 7.67
N ALA A 100 14.73 1.79 7.02
CA ALA A 100 15.77 2.78 6.75
C ALA A 100 15.89 3.84 7.85
N GLY A 101 14.87 3.97 8.71
CA GLY A 101 14.78 4.99 9.75
C GLY A 101 14.67 6.42 9.20
N LEU A 102 14.14 6.58 7.99
CA LEU A 102 14.05 7.87 7.31
C LEU A 102 12.83 7.93 6.38
N ASP A 103 12.37 9.15 6.12
CA ASP A 103 11.20 9.39 5.28
C ASP A 103 11.56 9.31 3.79
N GLN A 104 10.80 8.54 3.03
CA GLN A 104 11.10 8.24 1.64
C GLN A 104 9.85 8.30 0.76
N ARG A 105 9.98 8.96 -0.39
CA ARG A 105 8.93 8.98 -1.42
C ARG A 105 8.56 7.60 -1.91
N LEU A 106 9.58 6.74 -2.11
CA LEU A 106 9.39 5.37 -2.56
C LEU A 106 8.61 4.53 -1.54
N HIS A 107 8.69 4.85 -0.25
CA HIS A 107 8.00 4.10 0.79
C HIS A 107 6.47 4.28 0.76
N THR A 108 5.98 5.38 0.17
CA THR A 108 4.54 5.59 -0.04
C THR A 108 3.90 4.45 -0.86
N VAL A 109 4.66 3.81 -1.75
CA VAL A 109 4.26 2.63 -2.52
C VAL A 109 4.81 1.35 -1.86
N ALA A 110 6.11 1.32 -1.53
CA ALA A 110 6.80 0.10 -1.13
C ALA A 110 6.23 -0.54 0.14
N ARG A 111 5.59 0.24 1.03
CA ARG A 111 4.92 -0.28 2.22
C ARG A 111 3.80 -1.30 1.91
N TRP A 112 3.26 -1.28 0.69
CA TRP A 112 2.16 -2.15 0.27
C TRP A 112 2.62 -3.39 -0.51
N THR A 113 3.93 -3.58 -0.70
CA THR A 113 4.50 -4.57 -1.62
C THR A 113 4.00 -5.98 -1.40
N ALA A 114 3.99 -6.46 -0.16
CA ALA A 114 3.50 -7.79 0.14
C ALA A 114 2.03 -7.97 -0.29
N ALA A 115 1.16 -7.01 0.03
CA ALA A 115 -0.26 -7.09 -0.26
C ALA A 115 -0.54 -7.11 -1.77
N PHE A 116 0.07 -6.21 -2.54
CA PHE A 116 -0.19 -6.17 -3.98
C PHE A 116 0.49 -7.30 -4.77
N GLN A 117 1.63 -7.81 -4.31
CA GLN A 117 2.27 -8.98 -4.93
C GLN A 117 1.44 -10.25 -4.69
N ASN A 118 0.89 -10.41 -3.49
CA ASN A 118 -0.04 -11.51 -3.20
C ASN A 118 -1.32 -11.38 -4.04
N ASP A 119 -1.88 -10.17 -4.16
CA ASP A 119 -3.08 -9.93 -4.99
C ASP A 119 -2.81 -10.25 -6.47
N PHE A 120 -1.64 -9.89 -6.99
CA PHE A 120 -1.25 -10.26 -8.35
C PHE A 120 -1.08 -11.78 -8.52
N ALA A 121 -0.42 -12.45 -7.57
CA ALA A 121 -0.25 -13.90 -7.59
C ALA A 121 -1.59 -14.64 -7.57
N ALA A 122 -2.52 -14.26 -6.68
CA ALA A 122 -3.86 -14.87 -6.65
C ALA A 122 -4.61 -14.66 -7.97
N ARG A 123 -4.56 -13.46 -8.56
CA ARG A 123 -5.18 -13.20 -9.87
C ARG A 123 -4.55 -13.99 -11.01
N ALA A 124 -3.25 -14.29 -10.93
CA ALA A 124 -2.62 -15.19 -11.88
C ALA A 124 -3.16 -16.62 -11.75
N ASP A 125 -3.41 -17.08 -10.52
CA ASP A 125 -4.04 -18.38 -10.25
C ASP A 125 -5.49 -18.40 -10.77
N TRP A 126 -6.26 -17.33 -10.59
CA TRP A 126 -7.62 -17.19 -11.15
C TRP A 126 -7.64 -17.39 -12.66
N GLY A 127 -6.58 -16.94 -13.36
CA GLY A 127 -6.46 -17.06 -14.81
C GLY A 127 -6.20 -18.47 -15.33
N ILE A 128 -5.82 -19.42 -14.47
CA ILE A 128 -5.46 -20.79 -14.85
C ILE A 128 -6.36 -21.87 -14.23
N THR A 129 -7.27 -21.50 -13.33
CA THR A 129 -8.29 -22.40 -12.78
C THR A 129 -9.69 -22.07 -13.33
N PRO A 130 -10.50 -23.07 -13.74
CA PRO A 130 -11.90 -22.85 -14.07
C PRO A 130 -12.84 -22.91 -12.85
N ASP A 131 -12.33 -23.36 -11.69
CA ASP A 131 -13.09 -23.47 -10.43
C ASP A 131 -12.76 -22.29 -9.52
N TYR A 132 -13.79 -21.65 -8.98
CA TYR A 132 -13.68 -20.59 -7.97
C TYR A 132 -12.80 -21.08 -6.82
N ARG A 133 -13.07 -22.28 -6.28
CA ARG A 133 -12.30 -22.85 -5.15
C ARG A 133 -10.86 -23.22 -5.49
N GLY A 134 -10.44 -23.09 -6.75
CA GLY A 134 -9.08 -23.37 -7.18
C GLY A 134 -8.08 -22.26 -6.88
N ALA A 135 -8.52 -21.13 -6.32
CA ALA A 135 -7.65 -20.02 -5.92
C ALA A 135 -8.29 -19.22 -4.77
N ASN A 136 -7.46 -18.46 -4.04
CA ASN A 136 -7.90 -17.60 -2.93
C ASN A 136 -8.56 -16.29 -3.42
N HIS A 137 -9.51 -15.74 -2.67
CA HIS A 137 -10.14 -14.45 -2.94
C HIS A 137 -10.12 -13.55 -1.70
N ALA A 138 -9.91 -12.26 -1.95
CA ALA A 138 -9.70 -11.32 -0.87
C ALA A 138 -10.96 -11.13 -0.01
N PRO A 139 -10.78 -10.89 1.30
CA PRO A 139 -11.89 -10.64 2.21
C PRO A 139 -12.62 -9.34 1.87
N ASP A 140 -13.91 -9.27 2.16
CA ASP A 140 -14.67 -8.02 2.14
C ASP A 140 -14.54 -7.31 3.49
N VAL A 141 -14.25 -6.01 3.48
CA VAL A 141 -14.06 -5.20 4.69
C VAL A 141 -14.96 -3.96 4.62
N SER A 142 -15.86 -3.85 5.59
CA SER A 142 -16.69 -2.67 5.80
C SER A 142 -16.20 -1.92 7.05
N GLY A 143 -15.68 -0.71 6.84
CA GLY A 143 -15.14 0.12 7.91
C GLY A 143 -16.16 1.08 8.55
N PRO A 144 -15.76 1.76 9.64
CA PRO A 144 -16.56 2.81 10.25
C PRO A 144 -16.67 4.04 9.32
N ALA A 145 -17.64 4.91 9.61
CA ALA A 145 -17.73 6.21 8.96
C ALA A 145 -16.69 7.20 9.51
N ASP A 146 -16.40 8.26 8.75
CA ASP A 146 -15.63 9.41 9.24
C ASP A 146 -16.31 10.06 10.45
N VAL A 147 -15.51 10.55 11.39
CA VAL A 147 -16.01 11.14 12.64
C VAL A 147 -15.34 12.48 12.92
N THR A 148 -16.06 13.36 13.63
CA THR A 148 -15.51 14.62 14.14
C THR A 148 -15.50 14.57 15.66
N LEU A 149 -14.36 14.91 16.26
CA LEU A 149 -14.14 14.89 17.70
C LEU A 149 -13.56 16.23 18.16
N ALA A 150 -13.90 16.62 19.38
CA ALA A 150 -13.23 17.75 20.03
C ALA A 150 -11.79 17.35 20.43
N PRO A 151 -10.88 18.32 20.65
CA PRO A 151 -9.56 18.04 21.22
C PRO A 151 -9.67 17.23 22.52
N GLY A 152 -8.88 16.17 22.65
CA GLY A 152 -8.96 15.24 23.80
C GLY A 152 -10.14 14.26 23.76
N GLY A 153 -11.02 14.35 22.75
CA GLY A 153 -12.16 13.44 22.58
C GLY A 153 -11.75 12.06 22.08
N SER A 154 -12.62 11.08 22.28
CA SER A 154 -12.44 9.70 21.82
C SER A 154 -13.66 9.16 21.07
N ALA A 155 -13.43 8.18 20.21
CA ALA A 155 -14.46 7.41 19.52
C ALA A 155 -14.06 5.94 19.41
N THR A 156 -15.06 5.07 19.51
CA THR A 156 -14.92 3.66 19.14
C THR A 156 -15.25 3.49 17.67
N LEU A 157 -14.30 2.90 16.95
CA LEU A 157 -14.35 2.54 15.55
C LEU A 157 -14.65 1.04 15.48
N VAL A 158 -15.66 0.66 14.71
CA VAL A 158 -16.06 -0.74 14.52
C VAL A 158 -16.02 -1.05 13.02
N ALA A 159 -15.33 -2.13 12.66
CA ALA A 159 -15.34 -2.69 11.33
C ALA A 159 -16.02 -4.06 11.33
N THR A 160 -16.42 -4.51 10.15
CA THR A 160 -16.86 -5.89 9.92
C THR A 160 -16.14 -6.44 8.70
N ALA A 161 -15.80 -7.72 8.71
CA ALA A 161 -15.21 -8.37 7.56
C ALA A 161 -15.75 -9.79 7.36
N SER A 162 -15.69 -10.27 6.14
CA SER A 162 -16.05 -11.65 5.78
C SER A 162 -15.15 -12.16 4.68
N ASP A 163 -14.79 -13.43 4.77
CA ASP A 163 -14.03 -14.12 3.74
C ASP A 163 -14.95 -14.96 2.85
N PRO A 164 -14.89 -14.82 1.51
CA PRO A 164 -15.75 -15.58 0.61
C PRO A 164 -15.36 -17.06 0.48
N ASP A 165 -14.12 -17.41 0.81
CA ASP A 165 -13.59 -18.78 0.78
C ASP A 165 -13.74 -19.48 2.14
N GLY A 166 -14.01 -18.70 3.20
CA GLY A 166 -14.21 -19.18 4.56
C GLY A 166 -12.93 -19.18 5.40
N ASP A 167 -11.90 -18.49 4.93
CA ASP A 167 -10.60 -18.37 5.57
C ASP A 167 -10.67 -17.52 6.85
N ALA A 168 -9.72 -17.74 7.76
CA ALA A 168 -9.65 -17.02 9.01
C ALA A 168 -9.08 -15.61 8.79
N LEU A 169 -9.69 -14.61 9.43
CA LEU A 169 -9.32 -13.21 9.25
C LEU A 169 -8.52 -12.68 10.43
N THR A 170 -7.40 -12.01 10.12
CA THR A 170 -6.61 -11.25 11.08
C THR A 170 -6.78 -9.76 10.83
N ALA A 171 -7.23 -9.02 11.84
CA ALA A 171 -7.38 -7.57 11.80
C ALA A 171 -6.22 -6.87 12.51
N ARG A 172 -5.74 -5.77 11.92
CA ARG A 172 -4.75 -4.88 12.51
C ARG A 172 -5.17 -3.43 12.30
N TRP A 173 -5.29 -2.70 13.41
CA TRP A 173 -5.52 -1.26 13.40
C TRP A 173 -4.21 -0.49 13.54
N TRP A 174 -4.09 0.62 12.81
CA TRP A 174 -2.94 1.52 12.93
C TRP A 174 -3.28 2.94 12.48
N VAL A 175 -2.50 3.91 12.96
CA VAL A 175 -2.59 5.32 12.57
C VAL A 175 -1.64 5.56 11.41
N TYR A 176 -2.16 6.04 10.29
CA TYR A 176 -1.38 6.48 9.14
C TYR A 176 -0.96 7.94 9.35
N ALA A 177 0.07 8.14 10.17
CA ALA A 177 0.53 9.45 10.62
C ALA A 177 0.78 10.42 9.45
N GLU A 178 1.39 9.95 8.37
CA GLU A 178 1.77 10.78 7.21
C GLU A 178 0.59 11.18 6.32
N ALA A 179 -0.56 10.52 6.45
CA ALA A 179 -1.83 10.93 5.86
C ALA A 179 -2.64 11.88 6.77
N GLY A 180 -2.28 11.92 8.07
CA GLY A 180 -2.81 12.84 9.07
C GLY A 180 -2.14 14.22 9.03
N THR A 181 -2.66 15.12 9.87
CA THR A 181 -2.14 16.50 10.04
C THR A 181 -2.03 16.89 11.52
N LEU A 182 -2.19 15.93 12.44
CA LEU A 182 -1.97 16.15 13.86
C LEU A 182 -0.50 16.45 14.14
N SER A 183 -0.26 17.31 15.13
CA SER A 183 1.09 17.65 15.60
C SER A 183 1.62 16.66 16.64
N ASP A 184 0.72 16.05 17.40
CA ASP A 184 1.00 15.02 18.40
C ASP A 184 0.23 13.75 18.03
N ASP A 185 0.81 12.58 18.33
CA ASP A 185 0.18 11.30 18.01
C ASP A 185 -1.09 11.06 18.82
N PRO A 186 -2.19 10.58 18.20
CA PRO A 186 -3.32 10.08 18.93
C PRO A 186 -2.99 8.73 19.59
N THR A 187 -3.76 8.35 20.60
CA THR A 187 -3.71 6.97 21.11
C THR A 187 -4.72 6.10 20.39
N LEU A 188 -4.36 4.84 20.16
CA LEU A 188 -5.21 3.85 19.51
C LEU A 188 -5.10 2.55 20.30
N ASP A 189 -6.20 2.14 20.93
CA ASP A 189 -6.34 0.87 21.63
C ASP A 189 -7.26 -0.04 20.82
N ALA A 190 -6.80 -1.23 20.45
CA ALA A 190 -7.49 -2.08 19.48
C ALA A 190 -7.61 -3.53 19.95
N ASP A 191 -8.79 -4.10 19.75
CA ASP A 191 -9.10 -5.50 19.99
C ASP A 191 -9.93 -6.06 18.82
N GLY A 192 -9.30 -6.89 18.00
CA GLY A 192 -9.92 -7.46 16.80
C GLY A 192 -10.44 -6.40 15.84
N PHE A 193 -11.76 -6.41 15.61
CA PHE A 193 -12.45 -5.51 14.68
C PHE A 193 -12.95 -4.21 15.32
N GLU A 194 -12.58 -3.95 16.58
CA GLU A 194 -12.89 -2.70 17.27
C GLU A 194 -11.60 -1.98 17.65
N ALA A 195 -11.60 -0.65 17.55
CA ALA A 195 -10.52 0.19 18.04
C ALA A 195 -11.05 1.49 18.63
N THR A 196 -10.50 1.94 19.75
CA THR A 196 -10.80 3.24 20.34
C THR A 196 -9.64 4.19 20.08
N ILE A 197 -9.92 5.25 19.33
CA ILE A 197 -8.98 6.36 19.11
C ILE A 197 -9.28 7.49 20.09
N THR A 198 -8.23 8.08 20.68
CA THR A 198 -8.33 9.31 21.47
C THR A 198 -7.39 10.36 20.88
N LEU A 199 -7.94 11.51 20.52
CA LEU A 199 -7.18 12.65 20.02
C LEU A 199 -6.37 13.31 21.14
N PRO A 200 -5.21 13.89 20.84
CA PRO A 200 -4.49 14.66 21.84
C PRO A 200 -5.28 15.93 22.20
N SER A 201 -5.18 16.39 23.46
CA SER A 201 -5.83 17.63 23.90
C SER A 201 -5.24 18.89 23.27
N THR A 202 -4.04 18.77 22.71
CA THR A 202 -3.32 19.81 21.96
C THR A 202 -3.76 19.90 20.50
N ALA A 203 -4.59 18.97 20.02
CA ALA A 203 -5.13 19.00 18.67
C ALA A 203 -5.87 20.31 18.38
N GLN A 204 -5.69 20.83 17.17
CA GLN A 204 -6.29 22.08 16.71
C GLN A 204 -7.42 21.81 15.72
N PRO A 205 -8.50 22.61 15.74
CA PRO A 205 -9.60 22.49 14.79
C PRO A 205 -9.12 22.45 13.34
N GLY A 206 -9.67 21.52 12.55
CA GLY A 206 -9.30 21.30 11.16
C GLY A 206 -8.11 20.35 10.94
N GLN A 207 -7.39 19.95 11.99
CA GLN A 207 -6.45 18.82 11.88
C GLN A 207 -7.19 17.48 11.74
N ARG A 208 -6.48 16.44 11.32
CA ARG A 208 -7.05 15.09 11.20
C ARG A 208 -6.07 13.99 11.57
N ALA A 209 -6.59 12.90 12.13
CA ALA A 209 -5.94 11.59 12.12
C ALA A 209 -6.53 10.73 10.99
N VAL A 210 -5.71 9.85 10.43
CA VAL A 210 -6.17 8.82 9.49
C VAL A 210 -5.91 7.47 10.15
N VAL A 211 -6.96 6.69 10.36
CA VAL A 211 -6.88 5.36 10.97
C VAL A 211 -7.20 4.33 9.90
N VAL A 212 -6.40 3.27 9.85
CA VAL A 212 -6.56 2.18 8.90
C VAL A 212 -6.83 0.89 9.67
N ILE A 213 -7.85 0.14 9.25
CA ILE A 213 -7.92 -1.29 9.55
C ILE A 213 -7.39 -2.05 8.33
N GLU A 214 -6.43 -2.93 8.57
CA GLU A 214 -5.87 -3.89 7.63
C GLU A 214 -6.39 -5.27 8.01
N VAL A 215 -7.05 -5.96 7.07
CA VAL A 215 -7.60 -7.31 7.29
C VAL A 215 -6.97 -8.25 6.27
N THR A 216 -6.34 -9.29 6.77
CA THR A 216 -5.66 -10.31 5.94
C THR A 216 -6.26 -11.68 6.24
N ASP A 217 -6.59 -12.42 5.18
CA ASP A 217 -6.99 -13.83 5.28
C ASP A 217 -5.78 -14.76 5.52
N ASP A 218 -6.04 -16.03 5.84
CA ASP A 218 -5.01 -17.08 5.94
C ASP A 218 -4.98 -18.02 4.72
N GLY A 219 -5.55 -17.59 3.60
CA GLY A 219 -5.51 -18.28 2.32
C GLY A 219 -4.12 -18.25 1.67
N THR A 220 -4.00 -18.85 0.48
CA THR A 220 -2.72 -18.93 -0.24
C THR A 220 -2.84 -18.43 -1.68
N PRO A 221 -2.13 -17.34 -2.06
CA PRO A 221 -1.41 -16.42 -1.16
C PRO A 221 -2.38 -15.64 -0.26
N ALA A 222 -1.92 -15.17 0.90
CA ALA A 222 -2.76 -14.40 1.82
C ALA A 222 -3.14 -13.05 1.20
N LEU A 223 -4.44 -12.72 1.17
CA LEU A 223 -4.93 -11.47 0.57
C LEU A 223 -5.39 -10.47 1.62
N THR A 224 -5.14 -9.20 1.33
CA THR A 224 -5.37 -8.10 2.27
C THR A 224 -6.35 -7.09 1.69
N ARG A 225 -7.31 -6.65 2.51
CA ARG A 225 -8.20 -5.51 2.25
C ARG A 225 -8.24 -4.59 3.45
N TYR A 226 -8.72 -3.37 3.22
CA TYR A 226 -8.62 -2.28 4.18
C TYR A 226 -9.94 -1.56 4.36
N ALA A 227 -10.03 -0.77 5.42
CA ALA A 227 -10.88 0.41 5.43
C ALA A 227 -10.14 1.58 6.10
N GLN A 228 -10.46 2.80 5.67
CA GLN A 228 -9.85 4.03 6.17
C GLN A 228 -10.89 4.97 6.76
N VAL A 229 -10.62 5.45 7.97
CA VAL A 229 -11.41 6.45 8.68
C VAL A 229 -10.61 7.73 8.87
N VAL A 230 -11.20 8.85 8.50
CA VAL A 230 -10.70 10.18 8.80
C VAL A 230 -11.38 10.69 10.07
N VAL A 231 -10.58 10.98 11.08
CA VAL A 231 -11.01 11.57 12.35
C VAL A 231 -10.62 13.03 12.34
N THR A 232 -11.60 13.92 12.15
CA THR A 232 -11.39 15.37 12.09
C THR A 232 -11.50 16.01 13.46
N VAL A 233 -10.62 16.96 13.76
CA VAL A 233 -10.72 17.79 14.96
C VAL A 233 -11.73 18.91 14.69
N GLY A 234 -12.81 18.95 15.49
CA GLY A 234 -13.88 19.94 15.40
C GLY A 234 -13.55 21.30 16.01
#